data_AF-A0A7V0JGI9-F1
#
_entry.id   AF-A0A7V0JGI9-F1
#
_cell.length_a   1.000
_cell.length_b   1.000
_cell.length_c   1.000
_cell.angle_alpha   90.00
_cell.angle_beta   90.00
_cell.angle_gamma   90.00
#
_symmetry.space_group_name_H-M   'P 1'
#
loop_
_entity.id
_entity.type
_entity.pdbx_description
1 polymer ?
#
loop_
_entity_poly.entity_id
_entity_poly.type
_entity_poly.pdbx_seq_one_letter_code
_entity_poly.pdbx_strand_id
1 'polypeptide(L)' 'VYNGACGGCFAAIPPQKLMEISTMADFILCETCGRILVDPDSIKIE' A
#
# COMPACT_ATOMS: atom_id res chain seq x y z
N VAL A 1 -0.68 2.49 3.44
CA VAL A 1 -2.04 1.95 3.13
C VAL A 1 -2.98 2.29 4.30
N TYR A 2 -4.30 2.40 4.11
CA TYR A 2 -5.26 2.64 5.21
C TYR A 2 -6.45 1.70 5.08
N ASN A 3 -6.64 0.78 6.03
CA ASN A 3 -7.77 -0.19 6.07
C ASN A 3 -8.01 -0.92 4.74
N GLY A 4 -6.95 -1.41 4.09
CA GLY A 4 -7.06 -2.10 2.80
C GLY A 4 -7.32 -1.19 1.59
N ALA A 5 -7.24 0.12 1.76
CA ALA A 5 -7.42 1.11 0.69
C ALA A 5 -6.21 2.04 0.54
N CYS A 6 -6.14 2.72 -0.61
CA CYS A 6 -5.16 3.76 -0.84
C CYS A 6 -5.42 4.94 0.11
N GLY A 7 -4.42 5.35 0.89
CA GLY A 7 -4.56 6.48 1.81
C GLY A 7 -4.72 7.85 1.13
N GLY A 8 -4.55 7.94 -0.19
CA GLY A 8 -4.70 9.19 -0.95
C GLY A 8 -6.06 9.33 -1.64
N CYS A 9 -6.47 8.33 -2.42
CA CYS A 9 -7.71 8.38 -3.20
C CYS A 9 -8.83 7.48 -2.66
N PHE A 10 -8.59 6.73 -1.56
CA PHE A 10 -9.54 5.80 -0.94
C PHE A 10 -10.03 4.66 -1.85
N ALA A 11 -9.37 4.41 -2.97
CA ALA A 11 -9.64 3.24 -3.80
C ALA A 11 -9.28 1.96 -3.05
N ALA A 12 -10.15 0.95 -3.14
CA ALA A 12 -9.91 -0.38 -2.58
C ALA A 12 -8.70 -1.02 -3.27
N ILE A 13 -7.78 -1.57 -2.47
CA ILE A 13 -6.61 -2.27 -2.98
C ILE A 13 -6.95 -3.77 -3.01
N PRO A 14 -6.67 -4.50 -4.12
CA PRO A 14 -6.87 -5.95 -4.18
C PRO A 14 -6.13 -6.70 -3.06
N PRO A 15 -6.69 -7.80 -2.52
CA PRO A 15 -6.07 -8.52 -1.40
C PRO A 15 -4.69 -9.09 -1.73
N GLN A 16 -4.44 -9.52 -2.98
CA GLN A 16 -3.12 -9.94 -3.44
C GLN A 16 -2.08 -8.83 -3.29
N LYS A 17 -2.41 -7.61 -3.74
CA LYS A 17 -1.53 -6.43 -3.61
C LYS A 17 -1.30 -6.06 -2.16
N LEU A 18 -2.29 -6.20 -1.28
CA LEU A 18 -2.11 -5.97 0.16
C LEU A 18 -1.07 -6.93 0.75
N MET A 19 -1.09 -8.20 0.32
CA MET A 19 -0.11 -9.19 0.72
C MET A 19 1.29 -8.84 0.18
N GLU A 20 1.40 -8.39 -1.07
CA GLU A 20 2.65 -7.90 -1.66
C GLU A 20 3.19 -6.64 -0.95
N ILE A 21 2.31 -5.72 -0.54
CA ILE A 21 2.68 -4.51 0.22
C ILE A 21 3.24 -4.91 1.58
N SER A 22 2.58 -5.85 2.27
CA SER A 22 3.00 -6.32 3.59
C SER A 22 4.34 -7.08 3.56
N THR A 23 4.63 -7.82 2.48
CA THR A 23 5.93 -8.49 2.32
C THR A 23 7.03 -7.56 1.80
N MET A 24 6.71 -6.30 1.48
CA MET A 24 7.61 -5.33 0.84
C MET A 24 8.37 -5.92 -0.36
N ALA A 25 7.70 -6.77 -1.15
CA ALA A 25 8.37 -7.52 -2.21
C ALA A 25 8.86 -6.64 -3.37
N ASP A 26 8.13 -5.57 -3.69
CA ASP A 26 8.42 -4.65 -4.79
C ASP A 26 7.77 -3.27 -4.57
N PHE A 27 8.11 -2.28 -5.42
CA PHE A 27 7.44 -0.97 -5.43
C PHE A 27 6.01 -1.11 -5.98
N ILE A 28 5.02 -0.99 -5.09
CA ILE A 28 3.61 -1.16 -5.45
C ILE A 28 2.96 0.21 -5.62
N LEU A 29 2.37 0.44 -6.79
CA LEU A 29 1.61 1.65 -7.08
C LEU A 29 0.12 1.42 -6.89
N CYS A 30 -0.58 2.46 -6.45
CA CYS A 30 -2.03 2.50 -6.49
C CYS A 30 -2.51 2.51 -7.94
N GLU A 31 -3.37 1.55 -8.30
CA GLU A 31 -3.87 1.39 -9.67
C GLU A 31 -4.79 2.54 -10.11
N THR A 32 -5.30 3.33 -9.16
CA THR A 32 -6.21 4.45 -9.43
C THR A 32 -5.50 5.81 -9.49
N CYS A 33 -4.60 6.11 -8.55
CA CYS A 33 -3.96 7.43 -8.47
C CYS A 33 -2.43 7.41 -8.62
N GLY A 34 -1.82 6.24 -8.82
CA GLY A 34 -0.38 6.09 -9.04
C GLY A 34 0.50 6.36 -7.82
N ARG A 35 -0.07 6.62 -6.63
CA ARG A 35 0.72 6.79 -5.40
C ARG A 35 1.43 5.50 -5.04
N ILE A 36 2.66 5.64 -4.55
CA ILE A 36 3.41 4.52 -3.98
C ILE A 36 2.71 4.08 -2.70
N LEU A 37 2.35 2.81 -2.65
CA LEU A 37 1.75 2.16 -1.51
C LEU A 37 2.86 1.55 -0.67
N VAL A 38 3.00 2.07 0.55
CA VAL A 38 3.92 1.57 1.55
C VAL A 38 3.17 0.89 2.69
N ASP A 39 3.79 -0.16 3.20
CA ASP A 39 3.38 -0.80 4.44
C ASP A 39 3.63 0.15 5.63
N PRO A 40 2.61 0.42 6.46
CA PRO A 40 2.72 1.39 7.55
C PRO A 40 3.66 0.92 8.68
N ASP A 41 3.76 -0.38 8.93
CA ASP A 41 4.62 -0.96 9.97
C ASP A 41 6.13 -0.90 9.62
N SER A 42 6.42 -0.70 8.34
CA SER A 42 7.78 -0.63 7.84
C SER A 42 8.47 0.72 8.06
N ILE A 43 7.72 1.78 8.38
CA ILE A 43 8.28 3.08 8.76
C ILE A 43 8.47 3.07 10.29
N LYS A 44 9.62 2.54 10.74
CA LYS A 44 10.10 2.74 12.10
C LYS A 44 11.06 3.91 12.11
N ILE A 45 10.67 4.99 12.78
CA ILE A 45 11.51 6.17 12.98
C ILE A 45 12.04 6.05 14.40
N GLU A 46 13.31 5.64 14.53
CA GLU A 46 14.09 5.70 15.78
C GLU A 46 14.57 7.13 16.04
#